data_AF-K9E591-F1
#
_entry.id   AF-K9E591-F1
#
_cell.length_a   1.000
_cell.length_b   1.000
_cell.length_c   1.000
_cell.angle_alpha   90.00
_cell.angle_beta   90.00
_cell.angle_gamma   90.00
#
_symmetry.space_group_name_H-M   'P 1'
#
loop_
_entity.id
_entity.type
_entity.pdbx_description
1 polymer ?
#
loop_
_entity_poly.entity_id
_entity_poly.type
_entity_poly.pdbx_seq_one_letter_code
_entity_poly.pdbx_strand_id
1 'polypeptide(L)'
;MNNYSQTSLEWLRQVSGLLIEDEEWHYHYVPNLDCELVHGRLGEGTLVEMQVDPKDIVGLSYGFAYNGKVWIEHLRDLKRPSSIIHLNHTLDDLKRFIDKSLLEDSFDRIMLRQVGTKFIITNGQHRACIAKFINYPIKSASVYPVISGLTENELMNFIHLKTEEAQSRIFRYL
;
A
#
# COMPACT_ATOMS: atom_id res chain seq x y z
N MET A 1 11.11 15.40 -28.94
CA MET A 1 9.78 15.16 -28.34
C MET A 1 9.82 13.81 -27.64
N ASN A 2 9.79 13.79 -26.32
CA ASN A 2 9.93 12.56 -25.52
C ASN A 2 8.55 11.93 -25.29
N ASN A 3 8.29 10.81 -25.97
CA ASN A 3 7.07 9.99 -25.91
C ASN A 3 6.94 9.18 -24.59
N TYR A 4 6.97 9.83 -23.43
CA TYR A 4 6.86 9.15 -22.12
C TYR A 4 5.54 9.39 -21.37
N SER A 5 4.52 9.96 -22.01
CA SER A 5 3.24 10.26 -21.35
C SER A 5 2.20 9.17 -21.55
N GLN A 6 2.56 7.93 -21.24
CA GLN A 6 1.57 6.91 -20.95
C GLN A 6 1.43 6.88 -19.42
N THR A 7 0.25 7.20 -18.90
CA THR A 7 0.05 7.29 -17.44
C THR A 7 0.34 5.93 -16.79
N SER A 8 0.85 5.87 -15.54
CA SER A 8 1.15 4.59 -14.88
C SER A 8 -0.06 3.65 -14.85
N LEU A 9 -1.28 4.20 -14.81
CA LEU A 9 -2.53 3.46 -14.92
C LEU A 9 -2.77 2.92 -16.34
N GLU A 10 -2.51 3.69 -17.40
CA GLU A 10 -2.58 3.21 -18.78
C GLU A 10 -1.56 2.09 -19.06
N TRP A 11 -0.34 2.20 -18.54
CA TRP A 11 0.64 1.13 -18.65
C TRP A 11 0.16 -0.13 -17.94
N LEU A 12 -0.36 0.01 -16.70
CA LEU A 12 -0.85 -1.13 -15.94
C LEU A 12 -2.09 -1.76 -16.59
N ARG A 13 -2.98 -0.96 -17.19
CA ARG A 13 -4.11 -1.42 -18.02
C ARG A 13 -3.63 -2.24 -19.20
N GLN A 14 -2.56 -1.83 -19.89
CA GLN A 14 -2.02 -2.62 -21.00
C GLN A 14 -1.40 -3.94 -20.53
N VAL A 15 -0.62 -3.92 -19.46
CA VAL A 15 0.03 -5.13 -18.91
C VAL A 15 -0.98 -6.13 -18.35
N SER A 16 -2.06 -5.65 -17.74
CA SER A 16 -3.14 -6.47 -17.19
C SER A 16 -4.16 -6.95 -18.22
N GLY A 17 -4.06 -6.51 -19.48
CA GLY A 17 -5.00 -6.90 -20.54
C GLY A 17 -6.37 -6.21 -20.46
N LEU A 18 -6.39 -4.92 -20.11
CA LEU A 18 -7.56 -4.02 -20.07
C LEU A 18 -8.57 -4.27 -18.94
N LEU A 19 -8.21 -5.02 -17.89
CA LEU A 19 -9.13 -5.37 -16.78
C LEU A 19 -9.19 -4.36 -15.64
N ILE A 20 -8.41 -3.27 -15.69
CA ILE A 20 -8.40 -2.25 -14.64
C ILE A 20 -9.27 -1.08 -15.08
N GLU A 21 -10.53 -1.13 -14.67
CA GLU A 21 -11.49 -0.04 -14.87
C GLU A 21 -11.09 1.19 -14.06
N ASP A 22 -11.62 2.36 -14.42
CA ASP A 22 -11.48 3.52 -13.54
C ASP A 22 -12.47 3.40 -12.38
N GLU A 23 -11.93 3.35 -11.17
CA GLU A 23 -12.70 3.10 -9.96
C GLU A 23 -12.67 4.32 -9.05
N GLU A 24 -13.77 4.61 -8.37
CA GLU A 24 -13.86 5.75 -7.43
C GLU A 24 -12.73 5.71 -6.40
N TRP A 25 -12.31 4.50 -5.99
CA TRP A 25 -11.27 4.35 -4.98
C TRP A 25 -9.89 4.80 -5.40
N HIS A 26 -9.61 4.91 -6.71
CA HIS A 26 -8.35 5.46 -7.22
C HIS A 26 -8.07 6.87 -6.70
N TYR A 27 -9.15 7.61 -6.41
CA TYR A 27 -9.13 9.01 -6.00
C TYR A 27 -9.36 9.20 -4.50
N HIS A 28 -9.49 8.11 -3.74
CA HIS A 28 -9.56 8.20 -2.30
C HIS A 28 -8.22 8.63 -1.72
N TYR A 29 -8.25 9.56 -0.76
CA TYR A 29 -7.09 9.89 0.05
C TYR A 29 -6.49 8.64 0.71
N VAL A 30 -5.16 8.59 0.74
CA VAL A 30 -4.39 7.52 1.38
C VAL A 30 -3.77 8.07 2.66
N PRO A 31 -4.21 7.61 3.84
CA PRO A 31 -3.54 7.91 5.09
C PRO A 31 -2.08 7.49 5.03
N ASN A 32 -1.18 8.46 5.21
CA ASN A 32 0.26 8.24 5.27
C ASN A 32 0.73 8.23 6.73
N LEU A 33 1.20 7.08 7.19
CA LEU A 33 1.66 6.90 8.56
C LEU A 33 3.10 7.33 8.74
N ASP A 34 3.38 7.90 9.90
CA ASP A 34 4.69 8.23 10.42
C ASP A 34 5.49 6.95 10.70
N CYS A 35 6.52 6.74 9.88
CA CYS A 35 7.34 5.54 9.95
C CYS A 35 8.09 5.40 11.28
N GLU A 36 8.53 6.51 11.89
CA GLU A 36 9.27 6.47 13.16
C GLU A 36 8.36 6.00 14.29
N LEU A 37 7.12 6.47 14.31
CA LEU A 37 6.12 6.06 15.30
C LEU A 37 5.60 4.63 15.04
N VAL A 38 5.50 4.23 13.76
CA VAL A 38 5.08 2.87 13.33
C VAL A 38 6.08 1.78 13.74
N HIS A 39 7.38 2.06 13.68
CA HIS A 39 8.42 1.11 14.08
C HIS A 39 8.60 1.02 15.60
N GLY A 40 8.19 2.06 16.35
CA GLY A 40 8.16 2.06 17.82
C GLY A 40 6.90 1.41 18.40
N ARG A 41 5.96 2.24 18.89
CA ARG A 41 4.77 1.82 19.66
C ARG A 41 3.85 0.83 18.94
N LEU A 42 3.81 0.83 17.61
CA LEU A 42 3.02 -0.14 16.82
C LEU A 42 3.79 -1.44 16.51
N GLY A 43 5.04 -1.58 16.97
CA GLY A 43 5.85 -2.80 16.86
C GLY A 43 5.55 -3.83 17.96
N GLU A 44 4.73 -3.48 18.94
CA GLU A 44 4.30 -4.40 19.97
C GLU A 44 3.21 -5.34 19.41
N GLY A 45 3.44 -6.65 19.47
CA GLY A 45 2.52 -7.67 18.95
C GLY A 45 3.25 -8.84 18.30
N THR A 46 2.57 -9.98 18.17
CA THR A 46 3.11 -11.13 17.45
C THR A 46 2.89 -10.92 15.96
N LEU A 47 3.98 -10.94 15.18
CA LEU A 47 3.92 -10.98 13.73
C LEU A 47 3.20 -12.25 13.28
N VAL A 48 2.22 -12.10 12.39
CA VAL A 48 1.47 -13.20 11.79
C VAL A 48 1.66 -13.16 10.28
N GLU A 49 1.99 -14.31 9.69
CA GLU A 49 1.93 -14.47 8.24
C GLU A 49 0.52 -14.82 7.81
N MET A 50 -0.05 -14.03 6.89
CA MET A 50 -1.38 -14.32 6.36
C MET A 50 -1.56 -13.87 4.91
N GLN A 51 -2.61 -14.39 4.29
CA GLN A 51 -3.11 -13.89 3.03
C GLN A 51 -3.93 -12.62 3.25
N VAL A 52 -3.83 -11.66 2.34
CA VAL A 52 -4.53 -10.38 2.41
C VAL A 52 -5.22 -10.06 1.10
N ASP A 53 -6.50 -9.74 1.17
CA ASP A 53 -7.23 -9.11 0.07
C ASP A 53 -6.75 -7.65 -0.05
N PRO A 54 -6.18 -7.24 -1.19
CA PRO A 54 -5.65 -5.90 -1.33
C PRO A 54 -6.74 -4.80 -1.31
N LYS A 55 -8.03 -5.15 -1.39
CA LYS A 55 -9.15 -4.22 -1.15
C LYS A 55 -9.23 -3.78 0.31
N ASP A 56 -8.75 -4.58 1.24
CA ASP A 56 -8.70 -4.25 2.66
C ASP A 56 -7.54 -3.33 3.03
N ILE A 57 -6.64 -3.06 2.09
CA ILE A 57 -5.57 -2.07 2.26
C ILE A 57 -6.14 -0.66 2.05
N VAL A 58 -6.02 0.17 3.08
CA VAL A 58 -6.60 1.52 3.11
C VAL A 58 -5.58 2.64 3.24
N GLY A 59 -4.35 2.32 3.63
CA GLY A 59 -3.29 3.31 3.86
C GLY A 59 -1.89 2.74 3.65
N LEU A 60 -0.89 3.59 3.82
CA LEU A 60 0.52 3.20 3.79
C LEU A 60 1.36 4.07 4.73
N SER A 61 2.59 3.68 5.01
CA SER A 61 3.62 4.48 5.64
C SER A 61 4.76 4.65 4.65
N TYR A 62 5.05 5.90 4.30
CA TYR A 62 6.11 6.25 3.36
C TYR A 62 6.57 7.69 3.59
N GLY A 63 7.68 8.09 2.97
CA GLY A 63 8.32 9.38 3.23
C GLY A 63 7.37 10.58 3.08
N PHE A 64 7.69 11.69 3.76
CA PHE A 64 6.85 12.90 3.84
C PHE A 64 6.35 13.45 2.49
N ALA A 65 7.11 13.24 1.41
CA ALA A 65 6.73 13.64 0.05
C ALA A 65 5.46 12.97 -0.50
N TYR A 66 4.90 12.00 0.23
CA TYR A 66 3.71 11.25 -0.14
C TYR A 66 2.48 11.57 0.73
N ASN A 67 2.59 12.56 1.60
CA ASN A 67 1.48 13.10 2.36
C ASN A 67 0.48 13.82 1.44
N GLY A 68 -0.81 13.70 1.72
CA GLY A 68 -1.84 14.46 0.98
C GLY A 68 -2.28 13.79 -0.33
N LYS A 69 -1.81 12.59 -0.62
CA LYS A 69 -1.97 11.93 -1.91
C LYS A 69 -3.11 10.93 -1.94
N VAL A 70 -3.59 10.68 -3.15
CA VAL A 70 -4.58 9.64 -3.46
C VAL A 70 -3.92 8.41 -4.09
N TRP A 71 -4.62 7.28 -4.15
CA TRP A 71 -4.05 6.01 -4.65
C TRP A 71 -3.41 6.10 -6.03
N ILE A 72 -4.06 6.78 -6.98
CA ILE A 72 -3.51 6.92 -8.35
C ILE A 72 -2.21 7.72 -8.37
N GLU A 73 -2.04 8.67 -7.45
CA GLU A 73 -0.79 9.41 -7.31
C GLU A 73 0.30 8.55 -6.68
N HIS A 74 -0.03 7.66 -5.75
CA HIS A 74 0.92 6.66 -5.30
C HIS A 74 1.31 5.72 -6.44
N LEU A 75 0.38 5.25 -7.27
CA LEU A 75 0.74 4.45 -8.46
C LEU A 75 1.66 5.22 -9.43
N ARG A 76 1.44 6.53 -9.59
CA ARG A 76 2.26 7.41 -10.46
C ARG A 76 3.64 7.70 -9.87
N ASP A 77 3.67 8.00 -8.58
CA ASP A 77 4.81 8.60 -7.89
C ASP A 77 5.65 7.57 -7.14
N LEU A 78 5.16 6.33 -6.95
CA LEU A 78 5.98 5.15 -6.68
C LEU A 78 6.84 4.90 -7.93
N LYS A 79 7.77 5.82 -8.18
CA LYS A 79 8.60 5.99 -9.39
C LYS A 79 10.06 5.60 -9.13
N ARG A 80 10.27 4.68 -8.18
CA ARG A 80 11.44 3.80 -8.12
C ARG A 80 11.28 2.38 -8.71
N PRO A 81 10.22 2.09 -9.48
CA PRO A 81 10.21 1.03 -10.47
C PRO A 81 10.83 1.45 -11.80
N SER A 82 11.82 2.35 -11.82
CA SER A 82 12.60 2.61 -13.05
C SER A 82 13.36 1.37 -13.53
N SER A 83 13.41 0.30 -12.74
CA SER A 83 13.93 -1.02 -13.11
C SER A 83 12.86 -2.08 -13.40
N ILE A 84 11.56 -1.79 -13.20
CA ILE A 84 10.46 -2.77 -13.33
C ILE A 84 9.32 -2.18 -14.19
N ILE A 85 8.76 -1.04 -13.82
CA ILE A 85 7.76 -0.36 -14.64
C ILE A 85 8.49 0.22 -15.86
N HIS A 86 8.00 -0.09 -17.07
CA HIS A 86 8.60 0.15 -18.40
C HIS A 86 9.45 -0.98 -19.01
N LEU A 87 9.62 -2.13 -18.34
CA LEU A 87 9.96 -3.37 -19.05
C LEU A 87 8.69 -3.99 -19.68
N ASN A 88 8.85 -4.82 -20.70
CA ASN A 88 7.77 -5.63 -21.28
C ASN A 88 7.33 -6.71 -20.27
N HIS A 89 6.63 -6.29 -19.21
CA HIS A 89 6.04 -7.19 -18.24
C HIS A 89 4.68 -7.69 -18.72
N THR A 90 4.43 -8.96 -18.45
CA THR A 90 3.11 -9.57 -18.52
C THR A 90 2.41 -9.45 -17.16
N LEU A 91 1.10 -9.66 -17.12
CA LEU A 91 0.36 -9.79 -15.86
C LEU A 91 1.00 -10.82 -14.92
N ASP A 92 1.54 -11.92 -15.45
CA ASP A 92 2.18 -12.95 -14.63
C ASP A 92 3.53 -12.53 -14.07
N ASP A 93 4.25 -11.62 -14.74
CA ASP A 93 5.45 -11.00 -14.16
C ASP A 93 5.10 -10.17 -12.93
N LEU A 94 4.00 -9.42 -12.98
CA LEU A 94 3.51 -8.64 -11.85
C LEU A 94 3.10 -9.55 -10.69
N LYS A 95 2.37 -10.63 -10.97
CA LYS A 95 2.02 -11.63 -9.95
C LYS A 95 3.25 -12.27 -9.33
N ARG A 96 4.25 -12.64 -10.14
CA ARG A 96 5.54 -13.18 -9.65
C ARG A 96 6.29 -12.16 -8.80
N PHE A 97 6.23 -10.88 -9.15
CA PHE A 97 6.83 -9.81 -8.36
C PHE A 97 6.17 -9.67 -6.99
N ILE A 98 4.82 -9.73 -6.94
CA ILE A 98 4.04 -9.72 -5.70
C ILE A 98 4.34 -10.95 -4.84
N ASP A 99 4.31 -12.15 -5.45
CA ASP A 99 4.50 -13.44 -4.78
C ASP A 99 5.96 -13.76 -4.45
N LYS A 100 6.90 -12.87 -4.80
CA LYS A 100 8.33 -13.11 -4.58
C LYS A 100 8.59 -13.37 -3.10
N SER A 101 9.04 -14.59 -2.81
CA SER A 101 9.53 -14.99 -1.49
C SER A 101 10.79 -14.20 -1.17
N LEU A 102 10.83 -13.59 0.00
CA LEU A 102 11.95 -12.79 0.48
C LEU A 102 12.37 -13.27 1.87
N LEU A 103 13.63 -13.00 2.21
CA LEU A 103 14.14 -13.21 3.56
C LEU A 103 13.36 -12.36 4.57
N GLU A 104 13.32 -12.80 5.82
CA GLU A 104 12.50 -12.17 6.86
C GLU A 104 12.85 -10.71 7.11
N ASP A 105 14.12 -10.36 6.96
CA ASP A 105 14.72 -9.04 7.16
C ASP A 105 14.67 -8.15 5.91
N SER A 106 14.07 -8.62 4.81
CA SER A 106 14.06 -7.89 3.56
C SER A 106 13.17 -6.65 3.62
N PHE A 107 13.76 -5.49 3.32
CA PHE A 107 13.04 -4.23 3.12
C PHE A 107 12.04 -4.25 1.96
N ASP A 108 12.07 -5.27 1.10
CA ASP A 108 11.05 -5.37 0.06
C ASP A 108 9.80 -6.09 0.55
N ARG A 109 9.86 -6.88 1.66
CA ARG A 109 8.76 -7.70 2.21
C ARG A 109 7.50 -6.88 2.43
N ILE A 110 6.35 -7.41 2.01
CA ILE A 110 5.07 -6.75 2.28
C ILE A 110 4.79 -6.90 3.77
N MET A 111 4.90 -5.79 4.49
CA MET A 111 4.58 -5.71 5.90
C MET A 111 3.40 -4.78 6.09
N LEU A 112 2.44 -5.21 6.91
CA LEU A 112 1.19 -4.51 7.13
C LEU A 112 0.96 -4.31 8.64
N ARG A 113 0.27 -3.23 8.97
CA ARG A 113 -0.36 -3.02 10.27
C ARG A 113 -1.86 -3.27 10.10
N GLN A 114 -2.43 -4.12 10.94
CA GLN A 114 -3.87 -4.37 10.93
C GLN A 114 -4.57 -3.46 11.94
N VAL A 115 -5.53 -2.68 11.44
CA VAL A 115 -6.39 -1.78 12.20
C VAL A 115 -7.82 -2.27 12.02
N GLY A 116 -8.40 -2.88 13.05
CA GLY A 116 -9.68 -3.58 12.93
C GLY A 116 -9.62 -4.67 11.85
N THR A 117 -10.46 -4.54 10.81
CA THR A 117 -10.47 -5.47 9.66
C THR A 117 -9.69 -4.96 8.45
N LYS A 118 -8.97 -3.83 8.56
CA LYS A 118 -8.27 -3.18 7.44
C LYS A 118 -6.77 -3.15 7.68
N PHE A 119 -6.02 -2.87 6.61
CA PHE A 119 -4.56 -2.92 6.61
C PHE A 119 -3.94 -1.63 6.11
N ILE A 120 -2.77 -1.33 6.68
CA ILE A 120 -1.93 -0.20 6.30
C ILE A 120 -0.55 -0.74 5.95
N ILE A 121 -0.02 -0.40 4.77
CA ILE A 121 1.26 -0.91 4.29
C ILE A 121 2.41 -0.19 4.98
N THR A 122 3.29 -0.88 5.70
CA THR A 122 4.47 -0.28 6.33
C THR A 122 5.76 -0.62 5.60
N ASN A 123 5.74 -1.67 4.78
CA ASN A 123 6.87 -2.06 3.95
C ASN A 123 6.42 -2.76 2.67
N GLY A 124 7.26 -2.77 1.62
CA GLY A 124 6.89 -3.36 0.34
C GLY A 124 5.78 -2.60 -0.39
N GLN A 125 5.70 -1.28 -0.19
CA GLN A 125 4.65 -0.37 -0.71
C GLN A 125 4.41 -0.55 -2.20
N HIS A 126 5.48 -0.70 -3.00
CA HIS A 126 5.40 -0.91 -4.44
C HIS A 126 4.61 -2.19 -4.80
N ARG A 127 4.92 -3.31 -4.13
CA ARG A 127 4.30 -4.61 -4.41
C ARG A 127 2.84 -4.64 -3.97
N ALA A 128 2.56 -4.11 -2.78
CA ALA A 128 1.20 -4.02 -2.26
C ALA A 128 0.32 -3.06 -3.10
N CYS A 129 0.89 -1.94 -3.58
CA CYS A 129 0.18 -1.02 -4.47
C CYS A 129 -0.16 -1.70 -5.82
N ILE A 130 0.81 -2.39 -6.45
CA ILE A 130 0.53 -3.15 -7.68
C ILE A 130 -0.55 -4.20 -7.43
N ALA A 131 -0.44 -4.99 -6.36
CA ALA A 131 -1.44 -5.99 -5.97
C ALA A 131 -2.85 -5.40 -5.86
N LYS A 132 -2.96 -4.19 -5.28
CA LYS A 132 -4.23 -3.45 -5.19
C LYS A 132 -4.81 -3.07 -6.54
N PHE A 133 -4.01 -2.47 -7.42
CA PHE A 133 -4.52 -2.01 -8.72
C PHE A 133 -4.84 -3.16 -9.67
N ILE A 134 -4.12 -4.28 -9.63
CA ILE A 134 -4.45 -5.47 -10.43
C ILE A 134 -5.45 -6.41 -9.74
N ASN A 135 -5.95 -6.03 -8.56
CA ASN A 135 -6.84 -6.82 -7.71
C ASN A 135 -6.37 -8.27 -7.50
N TYR A 136 -5.08 -8.44 -7.14
CA TYR A 136 -4.46 -9.74 -6.94
C TYR A 136 -4.18 -9.99 -5.45
N PRO A 137 -4.69 -11.09 -4.85
CA PRO A 137 -4.46 -11.41 -3.45
C PRO A 137 -2.98 -11.50 -3.10
N ILE A 138 -2.60 -10.91 -1.97
CA ILE A 138 -1.25 -11.04 -1.42
C ILE A 138 -1.19 -12.37 -0.68
N LYS A 139 -0.42 -13.33 -1.18
CA LYS A 139 -0.38 -14.70 -0.65
C LYS A 139 0.37 -14.83 0.68
N SER A 140 1.29 -13.92 0.96
CA SER A 140 2.06 -13.89 2.21
C SER A 140 2.41 -12.44 2.54
N ALA A 141 1.78 -11.90 3.58
CA ALA A 141 2.15 -10.63 4.19
C ALA A 141 2.48 -10.84 5.65
N SER A 142 3.50 -10.13 6.13
CA SER A 142 3.79 -10.02 7.57
C SER A 142 2.88 -8.98 8.18
N VAL A 143 1.90 -9.42 8.95
CA VAL A 143 0.92 -8.56 9.60
C VAL A 143 1.25 -8.42 11.06
N TYR A 144 1.35 -7.17 11.52
CA TYR A 144 1.34 -6.83 12.93
C TYR A 144 -0.04 -6.31 13.28
N PRO A 145 -0.81 -7.05 14.11
CA PRO A 145 -2.04 -6.54 14.68
C PRO A 145 -1.72 -5.29 15.50
N VAL A 146 -2.40 -4.18 15.23
CA VAL A 146 -2.32 -3.03 16.13
C VAL A 146 -2.98 -3.44 17.44
N ILE A 147 -2.26 -3.24 18.55
CA ILE A 147 -2.71 -3.65 19.87
C ILE A 147 -4.10 -3.05 20.17
N SER A 148 -5.01 -3.92 20.60
CA SER A 148 -6.31 -3.52 21.13
C SER A 148 -6.12 -2.53 22.27
N GLY A 149 -6.75 -1.34 22.18
CA GLY A 149 -6.73 -0.34 23.24
C GLY A 149 -6.09 1.00 22.88
N LEU A 150 -5.56 1.18 21.67
CA LEU A 150 -5.24 2.53 21.18
C LEU A 150 -6.53 3.34 21.02
N THR A 151 -6.55 4.53 21.60
CA THR A 151 -7.61 5.51 21.37
C THR A 151 -7.54 6.06 19.94
N GLU A 152 -8.64 6.61 19.45
CA GLU A 152 -8.68 7.32 18.16
C GLU A 152 -7.61 8.41 18.07
N ASN A 153 -7.45 9.20 19.15
CA ASN A 153 -6.41 10.22 19.25
C ASN A 153 -4.99 9.65 19.16
N GLU A 154 -4.75 8.48 19.75
CA GLU A 154 -3.45 7.82 19.66
C GLU A 154 -3.20 7.32 18.23
N LEU A 155 -4.20 6.73 17.57
CA LEU A 155 -4.06 6.28 16.19
C LEU A 155 -3.79 7.47 15.24
N MET A 156 -4.43 8.62 15.50
CA MET A 156 -4.18 9.85 14.75
C MET A 156 -2.78 10.41 14.90
N ASN A 157 -2.08 10.14 16.00
CA ASN A 157 -0.70 10.57 16.16
C ASN A 157 0.24 9.86 15.19
N PHE A 158 -0.15 8.70 14.65
CA PHE A 158 0.64 7.99 13.66
C PHE A 158 0.40 8.51 12.24
N ILE A 159 -0.50 9.46 11.97
CA ILE A 159 -0.75 9.98 10.62
C ILE A 159 -0.04 11.32 10.45
N HIS A 160 0.77 11.47 9.40
CA HIS A 160 1.51 12.71 9.16
C HIS A 160 0.60 13.93 8.92
N LEU A 161 -0.46 13.77 8.12
CA LEU A 161 -1.44 14.82 7.87
C LEU A 161 -2.80 14.43 8.46
N LYS A 162 -3.14 15.09 9.56
CA LYS A 162 -4.38 14.88 10.30
C LYS A 162 -5.53 15.62 9.62
N THR A 163 -6.14 15.02 8.60
CA THR A 163 -7.35 15.55 7.94
C THR A 163 -8.60 14.78 8.37
N GLU A 164 -9.78 15.39 8.23
CA GLU A 164 -11.07 14.71 8.48
C GLU A 164 -11.24 13.49 7.56
N GLU A 165 -10.74 13.55 6.34
CA GLU A 165 -10.77 12.43 5.39
C GLU A 165 -9.85 11.28 5.85
N ALA A 166 -8.66 11.60 6.36
CA ALA A 166 -7.75 10.62 6.96
C ALA A 166 -8.40 9.91 8.15
N GLN A 167 -9.05 10.68 9.02
CA GLN A 167 -9.81 10.18 10.16
C GLN A 167 -10.92 9.22 9.70
N SER A 168 -11.81 9.68 8.82
CA SER A 168 -12.93 8.88 8.30
C SER A 168 -12.46 7.55 7.69
N ARG A 169 -11.34 7.55 6.97
CA ARG A 169 -10.80 6.34 6.30
C ARG A 169 -10.21 5.31 7.23
N ILE A 170 -9.68 5.70 8.38
CA ILE A 170 -9.10 4.76 9.35
C ILE A 170 -10.14 4.37 10.40
N PHE A 171 -10.87 5.34 10.94
CA PHE A 171 -11.75 5.11 12.09
C PHE A 171 -13.08 4.47 11.78
N ARG A 172 -13.57 4.56 10.53
CA ARG A 172 -14.80 3.83 10.15
C ARG A 172 -14.67 2.30 10.25
N TYR A 173 -13.47 1.81 10.56
CA TYR A 173 -13.14 0.38 10.61
C TYR A 173 -12.56 -0.08 11.95
N LEU A 174 -12.39 0.82 12.93
CA LEU A 174 -12.22 0.45 14.34
C LEU A 174 -13.58 0.03 14.91
#